data_AF-A0A7J7E7R2-F1
#
_entry.id   AF-A0A7J7E7R2-F1
#
_cell.length_a   1.000
_cell.length_b   1.000
_cell.length_c   1.000
_cell.angle_alpha   90.00
_cell.angle_beta   90.00
_cell.angle_gamma   90.00
#
_symmetry.space_group_name_H-M   'P 1'
#
loop_
_entity.id
_entity.type
_entity.pdbx_description
1 polymer ?
#
loop_
_entity_poly.entity_id
_entity_poly.type
_entity_poly.pdbx_seq_one_letter_code
_entity_poly.pdbx_strand_id
1 'polypeptide(L)'
;METQTVQQELETLPTTKMAQTNPLPGSVGPWKITIYDQENFQGKRMEFTSSCPNVSERSFDNVRSLKVESGAWIGYEHTSFCGQQFILERGEYPRWDAWSGSNAYHIERLMSFRPICSANHKESKITIFEKENFMGRQWELSDDYPSLQAMGWFSNEVGSMKIQCGAKRLRFWGVDQVPSFNNPMCFGFSSWVCYQYPGYRGYQYILECDHHGGDYKHWREWGSHAQTAQIQSMRRVQE
;
A
#
# COMPACT_ATOMS: atom_id res chain seq x y z
N MET A 1 -34.94 -79.37 4.00
CA MET A 1 -35.59 -78.31 3.21
C MET A 1 -34.58 -77.20 3.06
N GLU A 2 -34.14 -77.01 1.82
CA GLU A 2 -33.26 -75.92 1.33
C GLU A 2 -33.89 -74.55 1.67
N THR A 3 -33.15 -73.45 1.85
CA THR A 3 -32.41 -72.75 0.79
C THR A 3 -31.34 -71.79 1.32
N GLN A 4 -30.28 -71.62 0.52
CA GLN A 4 -29.23 -70.59 0.60
C GLN A 4 -29.78 -69.19 0.21
N THR A 5 -29.20 -68.10 0.73
CA THR A 5 -28.82 -66.88 -0.05
C THR A 5 -27.95 -65.94 0.81
N VAL A 6 -26.63 -65.87 0.56
CA VAL A 6 -25.85 -64.80 -0.13
C VAL A 6 -25.65 -63.50 0.67
N GLN A 7 -24.36 -63.19 0.91
CA GLN A 7 -23.82 -61.94 1.44
C GLN A 7 -23.96 -60.78 0.42
N GLN A 8 -24.20 -59.56 0.89
CA GLN A 8 -23.98 -58.34 0.11
C GLN A 8 -23.47 -57.21 1.04
N GLU A 9 -22.33 -56.63 0.67
CA GLU A 9 -21.61 -55.55 1.36
C GLU A 9 -22.40 -54.23 1.39
N LEU A 10 -22.18 -53.41 2.42
CA LEU A 10 -22.31 -51.95 2.29
C LEU A 10 -21.40 -51.22 3.31
N GLU A 11 -20.77 -50.18 2.76
CA GLU A 11 -19.59 -49.46 3.23
C GLU A 11 -19.81 -48.63 4.51
N THR A 12 -18.77 -48.54 5.35
CA THR A 12 -18.68 -47.59 6.45
C THR A 12 -18.24 -46.21 5.97
N LEU A 13 -19.14 -45.22 6.00
CA LEU A 13 -18.81 -43.79 5.91
C LEU A 13 -18.63 -43.20 7.32
N PRO A 14 -17.49 -42.57 7.66
CA PRO A 14 -17.35 -41.84 8.91
C PRO A 14 -18.02 -40.47 8.82
N THR A 15 -18.93 -40.19 9.76
CA THR A 15 -19.59 -38.89 9.93
C THR A 15 -18.57 -37.78 10.23
N THR A 16 -18.35 -36.90 9.26
CA THR A 16 -17.58 -35.66 9.42
C THR A 16 -18.32 -34.75 10.41
N LYS A 17 -17.74 -34.52 11.58
CA LYS A 17 -18.12 -33.40 12.45
C LYS A 17 -17.75 -32.10 11.73
N MET A 18 -18.76 -31.33 11.32
CA MET A 18 -18.55 -29.96 10.87
C MET A 18 -17.99 -29.13 12.02
N ALA A 19 -16.71 -28.75 11.93
CA ALA A 19 -16.16 -27.70 12.76
C ALA A 19 -16.73 -26.36 12.25
N GLN A 20 -17.68 -25.79 12.98
CA GLN A 20 -18.00 -24.37 12.89
C GLN A 20 -16.78 -23.60 13.38
N THR A 21 -15.91 -23.20 12.46
CA THR A 21 -14.87 -22.21 12.74
C THR A 21 -15.53 -20.83 12.72
N ASN A 22 -15.73 -20.27 13.92
CA ASN A 22 -15.99 -18.84 14.03
C ASN A 22 -14.86 -18.08 13.29
N PRO A 23 -15.17 -17.05 12.46
CA PRO A 23 -14.14 -16.25 11.81
C PRO A 23 -13.26 -15.60 12.88
N LEU A 24 -11.94 -15.74 12.74
CA LEU A 24 -10.97 -14.98 13.52
C LEU A 24 -11.23 -13.47 13.28
N PRO A 25 -11.26 -12.64 14.33
CA PRO A 25 -11.34 -11.19 14.15
C PRO A 25 -10.05 -10.73 13.46
N GLY A 26 -10.16 -10.29 12.21
CA GLY A 26 -9.05 -9.74 11.43
C GLY A 26 -8.49 -10.64 10.33
N SER A 27 -9.27 -11.56 9.74
CA SER A 27 -8.91 -12.07 8.40
C SER A 27 -9.08 -10.94 7.38
N VAL A 28 -8.03 -10.13 7.24
CA VAL A 28 -7.90 -9.21 6.11
C VAL A 28 -7.78 -10.09 4.87
N GLY A 29 -8.78 -10.07 4.01
CA GLY A 29 -8.76 -10.79 2.73
C GLY A 29 -7.57 -10.32 1.87
N PRO A 30 -7.22 -11.06 0.80
CA PRO A 30 -6.11 -10.68 -0.06
C PRO A 30 -6.28 -9.22 -0.54
N TRP A 31 -5.17 -8.50 -0.69
CA TRP A 31 -5.20 -7.15 -1.26
C TRP A 31 -5.96 -7.16 -2.57
N LYS A 32 -6.84 -6.16 -2.74
CA LYS A 32 -7.77 -6.14 -3.86
C LYS A 32 -8.10 -4.72 -4.28
N ILE A 33 -7.85 -4.44 -5.56
CA ILE A 33 -8.22 -3.21 -6.24
C ILE A 33 -9.02 -3.54 -7.51
N THR A 34 -10.07 -2.77 -7.77
CA THR A 34 -10.86 -2.85 -9.00
C THR A 34 -10.76 -1.53 -9.75
N ILE A 35 -10.33 -1.56 -11.00
CA ILE A 35 -10.25 -0.37 -11.86
C ILE A 35 -11.38 -0.36 -12.90
N TYR A 36 -11.74 0.84 -13.35
CA TYR A 36 -12.78 1.08 -14.35
C TYR A 36 -12.27 2.08 -15.41
N ASP A 37 -12.67 1.88 -16.66
CA ASP A 37 -12.32 2.75 -17.78
C ASP A 37 -13.23 4.00 -17.89
N GLN A 38 -14.33 4.05 -17.14
CA GLN A 38 -15.21 5.21 -17.02
C GLN A 38 -15.32 5.69 -15.57
N GLU A 39 -15.78 6.93 -15.40
CA GLU A 39 -16.08 7.51 -14.09
C GLU A 39 -17.28 6.82 -13.44
N ASN A 40 -17.44 7.00 -12.13
CA ASN A 40 -18.56 6.49 -11.34
C ASN A 40 -18.76 4.96 -11.45
N PHE A 41 -17.65 4.22 -11.56
CA PHE A 41 -17.60 2.77 -11.58
C PHE A 41 -18.36 2.14 -12.75
N GLN A 42 -18.36 2.81 -13.90
CA GLN A 42 -19.02 2.36 -15.12
C GLN A 42 -18.03 1.75 -16.12
N GLY A 43 -18.57 1.20 -17.21
CA GLY A 43 -17.79 0.69 -18.33
C GLY A 43 -17.07 -0.64 -18.04
N LYS A 44 -15.92 -0.84 -18.68
CA LYS A 44 -15.08 -2.02 -18.50
C LYS A 44 -14.41 -1.95 -17.14
N ARG A 45 -14.49 -3.06 -16.38
CA ARG A 45 -13.82 -3.20 -15.08
C ARG A 45 -12.89 -4.39 -15.04
N MET A 46 -11.85 -4.30 -14.21
CA MET A 46 -10.93 -5.41 -13.97
C MET A 46 -10.43 -5.38 -12.52
N GLU A 47 -10.34 -6.56 -11.92
CA GLU A 47 -9.90 -6.75 -10.53
C GLU A 47 -8.45 -7.22 -10.51
N PHE A 48 -7.67 -6.71 -9.56
CA PHE A 48 -6.26 -7.02 -9.38
C PHE A 48 -5.96 -7.33 -7.92
N THR A 49 -5.13 -8.33 -7.70
CA THR A 49 -4.59 -8.73 -6.39
C THR A 49 -3.06 -8.60 -6.34
N SER A 50 -2.44 -8.19 -7.44
CA SER A 50 -1.00 -7.99 -7.59
C SER A 50 -0.72 -6.69 -8.33
N SER A 51 0.57 -6.30 -8.40
CA SER A 51 0.99 -5.14 -9.16
C SER A 51 0.65 -5.27 -10.66
N CYS A 52 0.41 -4.13 -11.29
CA CYS A 52 0.18 -3.97 -12.71
C CYS A 52 1.12 -2.85 -13.23
N PRO A 53 2.20 -3.19 -13.95
CA PRO A 53 3.15 -2.20 -14.47
C PRO A 53 2.60 -1.44 -15.68
N ASN A 54 1.54 -1.92 -16.33
CA ASN A 54 0.97 -1.29 -17.51
C ASN A 54 -0.50 -1.71 -17.71
N VAL A 55 -1.43 -0.79 -17.47
CA VAL A 55 -2.87 -1.04 -17.67
C VAL A 55 -3.26 -1.19 -19.14
N SER A 56 -2.46 -0.66 -20.07
CA SER A 56 -2.73 -0.80 -21.52
C SER A 56 -2.63 -2.24 -22.00
N GLU A 57 -1.80 -3.07 -21.38
CA GLU A 57 -1.74 -4.52 -21.64
C GLU A 57 -3.03 -5.25 -21.23
N ARG A 58 -3.86 -4.61 -20.40
CA ARG A 58 -5.18 -5.10 -20.00
C ARG A 58 -6.31 -4.46 -20.82
N SER A 59 -5.97 -3.79 -21.91
CA SER A 59 -6.85 -2.99 -22.78
C SER A 59 -7.61 -1.91 -21.99
N PHE A 60 -6.87 -1.17 -21.17
CA PHE A 60 -7.31 0.11 -20.58
C PHE A 60 -6.41 1.22 -21.11
N ASP A 61 -6.99 2.26 -21.70
CA ASP A 61 -6.22 3.44 -22.13
C ASP A 61 -5.89 4.36 -20.95
N ASN A 62 -6.79 4.44 -19.98
CA ASN A 62 -6.61 5.14 -18.71
C ASN A 62 -7.58 4.58 -17.66
N VAL A 63 -7.24 4.69 -16.38
CA VAL A 63 -8.17 4.44 -15.28
C VAL A 63 -8.95 5.71 -14.96
N ARG A 64 -10.30 5.63 -14.96
CA ARG A 64 -11.19 6.78 -14.72
C ARG A 64 -11.94 6.71 -13.40
N SER A 65 -12.14 5.51 -12.86
CA SER A 65 -12.55 5.31 -11.46
C SER A 65 -11.97 4.01 -10.92
N LEU A 66 -11.85 3.88 -9.60
CA LEU A 66 -11.32 2.68 -8.97
C LEU A 66 -11.91 2.46 -7.57
N LYS A 67 -11.88 1.21 -7.11
CA LYS A 67 -12.27 0.81 -5.75
C LYS A 67 -11.16 0.00 -5.13
N VAL A 68 -10.72 0.39 -3.94
CA VAL A 68 -9.77 -0.38 -3.13
C VAL A 68 -10.59 -1.10 -2.07
N GLU A 69 -10.73 -2.42 -2.24
CA GLU A 69 -11.54 -3.25 -1.34
C GLU A 69 -10.73 -3.71 -0.13
N SER A 70 -9.43 -3.97 -0.32
CA SER A 70 -8.50 -4.44 0.70
C SER A 70 -7.07 -3.97 0.43
N GLY A 71 -6.37 -3.57 1.50
CA GLY A 71 -4.99 -3.09 1.47
C GLY A 71 -4.85 -1.64 0.99
N ALA A 72 -3.60 -1.18 0.95
CA ALA A 72 -3.23 0.08 0.33
C ALA A 72 -2.43 -0.17 -0.96
N TRP A 73 -2.55 0.76 -1.90
CA TRP A 73 -1.93 0.69 -3.22
C TRP A 73 -1.28 2.03 -3.56
N ILE A 74 -0.26 1.99 -4.42
CA ILE A 74 0.33 3.16 -5.03
C ILE A 74 -0.05 3.15 -6.51
N GLY A 75 -0.74 4.19 -6.96
CA GLY A 75 -0.98 4.48 -8.37
C GLY A 75 0.12 5.38 -8.94
N TYR A 76 0.39 5.23 -10.23
CA TYR A 76 1.41 5.97 -10.95
C TYR A 76 0.86 6.54 -12.25
N GLU A 77 1.28 7.76 -12.58
CA GLU A 77 0.91 8.47 -13.80
C GLU A 77 1.35 7.75 -15.08
N HIS A 78 2.53 7.14 -15.08
CA HIS A 78 3.09 6.44 -16.22
C HIS A 78 3.17 4.94 -15.99
N THR A 79 3.48 4.22 -17.06
CA THR A 79 3.78 2.79 -16.99
C THR A 79 5.08 2.54 -16.22
N SER A 80 5.31 1.29 -15.84
CA SER A 80 6.52 0.84 -15.15
C SER A 80 6.80 1.57 -13.82
N PHE A 81 5.74 1.99 -13.12
CA PHE A 81 5.82 2.64 -11.81
C PHE A 81 6.55 3.99 -11.83
N CYS A 82 6.35 4.76 -12.90
CA CYS A 82 6.99 6.05 -13.13
C CYS A 82 5.98 7.23 -13.08
N GLY A 83 6.51 8.43 -12.92
CA GLY A 83 5.74 9.67 -12.91
C GLY A 83 5.17 10.00 -11.53
N GLN A 84 4.10 10.81 -11.50
CA GLN A 84 3.42 11.18 -10.26
C GLN A 84 2.91 9.94 -9.52
N GLN A 85 3.10 9.92 -8.20
CA GLN A 85 2.57 8.87 -7.34
C GLN A 85 1.27 9.32 -6.67
N PHE A 86 0.36 8.37 -6.44
CA PHE A 86 -0.92 8.57 -5.76
C PHE A 86 -1.11 7.48 -4.72
N ILE A 87 -1.35 7.86 -3.47
CA ILE A 87 -1.74 6.88 -2.45
C ILE A 87 -3.22 6.51 -2.61
N LEU A 88 -3.49 5.21 -2.70
CA LEU A 88 -4.81 4.62 -2.88
C LEU A 88 -5.10 3.72 -1.68
N GLU A 89 -5.75 4.27 -0.67
CA GLU A 89 -6.14 3.57 0.54
C GLU A 89 -7.53 2.94 0.34
N ARG A 90 -7.95 2.10 1.28
CA ARG A 90 -9.27 1.45 1.21
C ARG A 90 -10.38 2.48 1.04
N GLY A 91 -11.15 2.36 -0.04
CA GLY A 91 -12.17 3.34 -0.37
C GLY A 91 -12.68 3.26 -1.81
N GLU A 92 -13.64 4.12 -2.11
CA GLU A 92 -14.22 4.27 -3.43
C GLU A 92 -13.78 5.60 -4.05
N TYR A 93 -13.26 5.53 -5.28
CA TYR A 93 -12.74 6.68 -5.99
C TYR A 93 -13.49 6.84 -7.32
N PRO A 94 -14.60 7.60 -7.32
CA PRO A 94 -15.50 7.68 -8.48
C PRO A 94 -14.90 8.45 -9.66
N ARG A 95 -13.84 9.23 -9.44
CA ARG A 95 -13.19 10.09 -10.43
C ARG A 95 -11.73 10.34 -10.06
N TRP A 96 -10.97 10.87 -11.01
CA TRP A 96 -9.55 11.13 -10.84
C TRP A 96 -9.18 12.11 -9.74
N ASP A 97 -10.05 13.11 -9.49
CA ASP A 97 -9.86 14.09 -8.42
C ASP A 97 -9.93 13.46 -7.02
N ALA A 98 -10.58 12.31 -6.89
CA ALA A 98 -10.69 11.60 -5.61
C ALA A 98 -9.34 11.02 -5.16
N TRP A 99 -8.44 10.59 -6.07
CA TRP A 99 -7.12 10.08 -5.70
C TRP A 99 -5.98 11.09 -5.90
N SER A 100 -6.11 12.01 -6.86
CA SER A 100 -5.12 13.07 -7.02
C SER A 100 -5.20 14.11 -5.90
N GLY A 101 -6.35 14.20 -5.22
CA GLY A 101 -6.66 15.21 -4.21
C GLY A 101 -6.78 16.61 -4.81
N SER A 102 -6.77 17.64 -3.94
CA SER A 102 -6.68 19.06 -4.31
C SER A 102 -5.26 19.41 -4.79
N ASN A 103 -4.77 18.66 -5.77
CA ASN A 103 -3.47 18.89 -6.35
C ASN A 103 -3.49 20.21 -7.14
N ALA A 104 -2.36 20.93 -7.10
CA ALA A 104 -2.18 22.11 -7.96
C ALA A 104 -2.07 21.73 -9.45
N TYR A 105 -1.87 20.44 -9.74
CA TYR A 105 -1.59 19.89 -11.07
C TYR A 105 -2.70 18.94 -11.51
N HIS A 106 -3.26 19.22 -12.69
CA HIS A 106 -4.35 18.47 -13.29
C HIS A 106 -3.81 17.18 -13.96
N ILE A 107 -3.60 16.14 -13.17
CA ILE A 107 -3.11 14.84 -13.63
C ILE A 107 -4.23 13.81 -13.51
N GLU A 108 -4.89 13.52 -14.64
CA GLU A 108 -5.97 12.53 -14.71
C GLU A 108 -5.50 11.11 -15.04
N ARG A 109 -4.20 10.97 -15.33
CA ARG A 109 -3.63 9.74 -15.89
C ARG A 109 -3.18 8.80 -14.77
N LEU A 110 -3.57 7.53 -14.86
CA LEU A 110 -3.11 6.45 -14.00
C LEU A 110 -2.88 5.20 -14.86
N MET A 111 -1.61 4.82 -15.04
CA MET A 111 -1.18 3.80 -16.01
C MET A 111 -0.53 2.57 -15.38
N SER A 112 -0.10 2.67 -14.12
CA SER A 112 0.41 1.51 -13.38
C SER A 112 0.11 1.65 -11.90
N PHE A 113 0.08 0.52 -11.19
CA PHE A 113 -0.14 0.50 -9.75
C PHE A 113 0.46 -0.74 -9.12
N ARG A 114 0.82 -0.65 -7.85
CA ARG A 114 1.31 -1.79 -7.06
C ARG A 114 0.76 -1.72 -5.65
N PRO A 115 0.60 -2.86 -4.98
CA PRO A 115 0.23 -2.82 -3.58
C PRO A 115 1.42 -2.38 -2.72
N ILE A 116 1.13 -1.86 -1.53
CA ILE A 116 2.12 -1.41 -0.55
C ILE A 116 1.86 -2.13 0.78
N CYS A 117 2.94 -2.64 1.39
CA CYS A 117 2.90 -3.20 2.74
C CYS A 117 3.02 -2.04 3.74
N SER A 118 2.05 -1.86 4.65
CA SER A 118 2.17 -0.92 5.76
C SER A 118 1.64 -1.55 7.04
N ALA A 119 2.53 -1.84 7.99
CA ALA A 119 2.14 -2.37 9.30
C ALA A 119 1.51 -1.31 10.19
N ASN A 120 0.94 -1.81 11.28
CA ASN A 120 0.34 -1.09 12.40
C ASN A 120 0.97 0.29 12.68
N HIS A 121 0.18 1.35 12.50
CA HIS A 121 0.54 2.76 12.64
C HIS A 121 1.28 3.13 13.94
N LYS A 122 1.08 2.37 15.02
CA LYS A 122 1.64 2.69 16.35
C LYS A 122 3.16 2.51 16.45
N GLU A 123 3.76 1.70 15.58
CA GLU A 123 5.21 1.46 15.57
C GLU A 123 5.93 2.17 14.41
N SER A 124 5.18 2.78 13.49
CA SER A 124 5.73 3.49 12.33
C SER A 124 6.39 4.81 12.74
N LYS A 125 7.68 4.93 12.45
CA LYS A 125 8.48 6.13 12.70
C LYS A 125 9.28 6.51 11.46
N ILE A 126 9.42 7.80 11.22
CA ILE A 126 10.28 8.35 10.16
C ILE A 126 11.14 9.47 10.75
N THR A 127 12.43 9.47 10.44
CA THR A 127 13.36 10.53 10.80
C THR A 127 13.61 11.39 9.57
N ILE A 128 13.36 12.69 9.67
CA ILE A 128 13.67 13.66 8.61
C ILE A 128 14.94 14.43 8.95
N PHE A 129 15.72 14.79 7.92
CA PHE A 129 16.99 15.49 8.06
C PHE A 129 17.01 16.76 7.21
N GLU A 130 17.68 17.79 7.72
CA GLU A 130 17.80 19.10 7.08
C GLU A 130 18.56 19.02 5.76
N LYS A 131 19.58 18.16 5.70
CA LYS A 131 20.45 18.00 4.53
C LYS A 131 20.38 16.57 3.99
N GLU A 132 20.87 16.41 2.78
CA GLU A 132 21.08 15.10 2.15
C GLU A 132 22.05 14.24 2.96
N ASN A 133 22.06 12.94 2.71
CA ASN A 133 22.96 11.96 3.36
C ASN A 133 22.85 11.93 4.89
N PHE A 134 21.67 12.18 5.45
CA PHE A 134 21.37 12.14 6.88
C PHE A 134 22.18 13.16 7.71
N MET A 135 22.44 14.32 7.12
CA MET A 135 23.22 15.37 7.74
C MET A 135 22.34 16.53 8.26
N GLY A 136 22.91 17.30 9.18
CA GLY A 136 22.25 18.48 9.75
C GLY A 136 21.31 18.14 10.89
N ARG A 137 20.34 19.02 11.15
CA ARG A 137 19.33 18.77 12.18
C ARG A 137 18.40 17.63 11.75
N GLN A 138 18.01 16.80 12.72
CA GLN A 138 17.11 15.67 12.51
C GLN A 138 15.92 15.73 13.44
N TRP A 139 14.77 15.23 12.97
CA TRP A 139 13.53 15.15 13.74
C TRP A 139 12.88 13.78 13.54
N GLU A 140 12.50 13.12 14.62
CA GLU A 140 11.75 11.86 14.57
C GLU A 140 10.24 12.17 14.60
N LEU A 141 9.53 11.66 13.61
CA LEU A 141 8.09 11.78 13.43
C LEU A 141 7.46 10.40 13.68
N SER A 142 6.54 10.35 14.64
CA SER A 142 5.76 9.16 14.97
C SER A 142 4.27 9.33 14.72
N ASP A 143 3.83 10.51 14.27
CA ASP A 143 2.42 10.88 14.05
C ASP A 143 2.18 11.56 12.71
N ASP A 144 0.90 11.83 12.40
CA ASP A 144 0.53 12.53 11.17
C ASP A 144 0.65 14.05 11.38
N TYR A 145 1.30 14.71 10.44
CA TYR A 145 1.67 16.11 10.54
C TYR A 145 1.14 16.90 9.34
N PRO A 146 0.00 17.61 9.49
CA PRO A 146 -0.55 18.44 8.42
C PRO A 146 0.31 19.70 8.15
N SER A 147 1.22 20.07 9.06
CA SER A 147 2.25 21.09 8.84
C SER A 147 3.51 20.76 9.63
N LEU A 148 4.62 20.55 8.93
CA LEU A 148 5.93 20.37 9.57
C LEU A 148 6.38 21.65 10.28
N GLN A 149 6.04 22.82 9.73
CA GLN A 149 6.39 24.11 10.32
C GLN A 149 5.69 24.33 11.66
N ALA A 150 4.43 23.91 11.79
CA ALA A 150 3.71 23.96 13.07
C ALA A 150 4.36 23.12 14.17
N MET A 151 5.13 22.09 13.78
CA MET A 151 5.90 21.25 14.70
C MET A 151 7.23 21.89 15.12
N GLY A 152 7.68 22.96 14.46
CA GLY A 152 9.00 23.56 14.68
C GLY A 152 10.04 23.21 13.62
N TRP A 153 9.65 22.55 12.52
CA TRP A 153 10.52 22.41 11.35
C TRP A 153 10.71 23.78 10.69
N PHE A 154 11.94 24.26 10.64
CA PHE A 154 12.27 25.64 10.26
C PHE A 154 12.45 25.82 8.74
N SER A 155 12.37 24.75 7.96
CA SER A 155 12.56 24.75 6.51
C SER A 155 11.28 24.32 5.79
N ASN A 156 11.17 24.66 4.51
CA ASN A 156 10.15 24.08 3.62
C ASN A 156 10.66 22.82 2.90
N GLU A 157 11.92 22.46 3.14
CA GLU A 157 12.62 21.37 2.49
C GLU A 157 13.05 20.32 3.51
N VAL A 158 13.14 19.07 3.04
CA VAL A 158 13.71 17.94 3.77
C VAL A 158 14.80 17.34 2.88
N GLY A 159 16.05 17.33 3.34
CA GLY A 159 17.17 16.89 2.52
C GLY A 159 17.27 15.36 2.40
N SER A 160 16.97 14.64 3.48
CA SER A 160 16.95 13.17 3.49
C SER A 160 16.00 12.62 4.55
N MET A 161 15.62 11.36 4.42
CA MET A 161 14.66 10.70 5.31
C MET A 161 15.06 9.27 5.61
N LYS A 162 14.79 8.80 6.82
CA LYS A 162 15.01 7.43 7.26
C LYS A 162 13.74 6.86 7.88
N ILE A 163 13.19 5.82 7.28
CA ILE A 163 12.05 5.10 7.82
C ILE A 163 12.55 3.98 8.71
N GLN A 164 12.06 3.94 9.94
CA GLN A 164 12.32 2.83 10.85
C GLN A 164 11.35 1.70 10.50
N CYS A 165 11.85 0.61 9.92
CA CYS A 165 11.12 -0.66 9.95
C CYS A 165 11.12 -1.19 11.39
N GLY A 166 9.95 -1.63 11.86
CA GLY A 166 9.84 -2.34 13.12
C GLY A 166 10.68 -3.61 13.08
N ALA A 167 11.81 -3.63 13.78
CA ALA A 167 12.60 -4.83 13.96
C ALA A 167 11.85 -5.79 14.90
N LYS A 168 11.02 -6.69 14.35
CA LYS A 168 10.84 -8.01 14.95
C LYS A 168 11.51 -9.04 14.08
N ARG A 169 12.83 -9.08 14.25
CA ARG A 169 13.67 -10.28 14.16
C ARG A 169 12.80 -11.54 14.24
N LEU A 170 12.70 -12.25 13.12
CA LEU A 170 12.28 -13.65 13.03
C LEU A 170 12.84 -14.44 14.23
N ARG A 171 12.02 -14.62 15.26
CA ARG A 171 12.30 -15.51 16.40
C ARG A 171 11.04 -16.12 16.99
N PHE A 172 9.99 -16.29 16.20
CA PHE A 172 8.89 -17.21 16.43
C PHE A 172 8.33 -17.45 15.02
N TRP A 173 8.48 -18.58 14.33
CA TRP A 173 8.40 -19.98 14.71
C TRP A 173 9.39 -20.77 13.85
N GLY A 174 9.97 -21.87 14.35
CA GLY A 174 10.81 -22.78 13.55
C GLY A 174 9.99 -23.55 12.51
N VAL A 175 9.49 -22.85 11.50
CA VAL A 175 8.77 -23.41 10.36
C VAL A 175 9.30 -22.72 9.11
N ASP A 176 9.98 -23.49 8.26
CA ASP A 176 10.42 -23.09 6.92
C ASP A 176 9.22 -22.94 5.96
N GLN A 177 8.24 -22.11 6.32
CA GLN A 177 7.20 -21.66 5.40
C GLN A 177 7.47 -20.20 5.05
N VAL A 178 8.03 -20.03 3.85
CA VAL A 178 7.92 -18.78 3.09
C VAL A 178 6.43 -18.42 3.06
N PRO A 179 6.00 -17.25 3.58
CA PRO A 179 4.61 -16.85 3.48
C PRO A 179 4.25 -16.82 1.99
N SER A 180 3.18 -17.53 1.61
CA SER A 180 2.67 -17.45 0.25
C SER A 180 2.43 -15.98 -0.10
N PHE A 181 2.83 -15.57 -1.30
CA PHE A 181 2.70 -14.22 -1.88
C PHE A 181 1.28 -13.60 -1.82
N ASN A 182 0.27 -14.35 -1.35
CA ASN A 182 -1.11 -13.92 -1.28
C ASN A 182 -1.50 -13.23 0.03
N ASN A 183 -0.64 -13.22 1.06
CA ASN A 183 -0.84 -12.39 2.27
C ASN A 183 0.46 -12.28 3.10
N PRO A 184 1.37 -11.31 2.83
CA PRO A 184 2.50 -11.09 3.73
C PRO A 184 1.94 -10.52 5.04
N MET A 185 2.09 -11.26 6.15
CA MET A 185 1.91 -10.66 7.47
C MET A 185 2.91 -9.50 7.57
N CYS A 186 2.44 -8.27 7.39
CA CYS A 186 3.28 -7.09 7.18
C CYS A 186 4.00 -6.62 8.46
N PHE A 187 4.19 -7.47 9.47
CA PHE A 187 4.76 -7.08 10.77
C PHE A 187 6.09 -6.34 10.59
N GLY A 188 6.09 -5.05 10.94
CA GLY A 188 7.28 -4.21 10.93
C GLY A 188 7.51 -3.39 9.65
N PHE A 189 6.69 -3.52 8.61
CA PHE A 189 6.73 -2.58 7.49
C PHE A 189 6.11 -1.23 7.87
N SER A 190 6.68 -0.13 7.44
CA SER A 190 6.10 1.19 7.70
C SER A 190 6.16 2.02 6.44
N SER A 191 5.04 2.65 6.13
CA SER A 191 4.90 3.44 4.90
C SER A 191 4.35 4.81 5.21
N TRP A 192 4.95 5.81 4.58
CA TRP A 192 4.66 7.22 4.79
C TRP A 192 4.37 7.90 3.46
N VAL A 193 3.45 8.86 3.49
CA VAL A 193 3.17 9.74 2.36
C VAL A 193 3.60 11.16 2.74
N CYS A 194 4.46 11.73 1.93
CA CYS A 194 4.95 13.09 2.07
C CYS A 194 4.32 13.98 1.01
N TYR A 195 4.08 15.24 1.37
CA TYR A 195 3.37 16.19 0.52
C TYR A 195 4.14 17.51 0.43
N GLN A 196 4.13 18.09 -0.77
CA GLN A 196 4.83 19.33 -1.08
C GLN A 196 4.31 20.55 -0.28
N TYR A 197 3.02 20.58 0.04
CA TYR A 197 2.36 21.69 0.75
C TYR A 197 1.69 21.24 2.05
N PRO A 198 1.40 22.16 2.99
CA PRO A 198 0.66 21.87 4.19
C PRO A 198 -0.77 21.43 3.89
N GLY A 199 -1.31 20.58 4.76
CA GLY A 199 -2.65 20.01 4.66
C GLY A 199 -2.76 18.90 3.60
N TYR A 200 -1.70 18.13 3.39
CA TYR A 200 -1.67 16.97 2.49
C TYR A 200 -1.96 17.33 1.02
N ARG A 201 -1.31 18.40 0.53
CA ARG A 201 -1.53 18.96 -0.81
C ARG A 201 -0.27 18.97 -1.66
N GLY A 202 -0.45 19.03 -2.98
CA GLY A 202 0.62 19.02 -3.97
C GLY A 202 1.06 17.61 -4.34
N TYR A 203 2.28 17.50 -4.84
CA TYR A 203 2.86 16.21 -5.19
C TYR A 203 3.00 15.31 -3.96
N GLN A 204 2.66 14.03 -4.17
CA GLN A 204 2.73 12.98 -3.16
C GLN A 204 3.97 12.12 -3.41
N TYR A 205 4.72 11.85 -2.35
CA TYR A 205 5.88 10.97 -2.37
C TYR A 205 5.64 9.85 -1.36
N ILE A 206 5.53 8.62 -1.83
CA ILE A 206 5.34 7.46 -0.98
C ILE A 206 6.72 6.88 -0.67
N LEU A 207 6.98 6.75 0.62
CA LEU A 207 8.23 6.23 1.16
C LEU A 207 7.91 4.97 1.95
N GLU A 208 8.59 3.89 1.60
CA GLU A 208 8.45 2.59 2.24
C GLU A 208 9.72 2.22 2.98
N CYS A 209 9.58 1.45 4.06
CA CYS A 209 10.72 1.01 4.84
C CYS A 209 11.49 -0.18 4.21
N ASP A 210 10.86 -0.98 3.36
CA ASP A 210 11.50 -2.09 2.64
C ASP A 210 12.27 -1.61 1.40
N HIS A 211 11.84 -0.50 0.80
CA HIS A 211 12.52 0.15 -0.31
C HIS A 211 13.77 0.89 0.19
N HIS A 212 14.92 0.66 -0.47
CA HIS A 212 16.24 1.15 -0.03
C HIS A 212 16.63 0.81 1.43
N GLY A 213 15.97 -0.16 2.06
CA GLY A 213 16.13 -0.44 3.49
C GLY A 213 15.65 0.71 4.40
N GLY A 214 14.76 1.56 3.89
CA GLY A 214 14.19 2.72 4.60
C GLY A 214 15.08 3.95 4.54
N ASP A 215 16.23 3.90 3.85
CA ASP A 215 17.21 4.98 3.79
C ASP A 215 17.06 5.78 2.49
N TYR A 216 16.51 6.99 2.56
CA TYR A 216 16.36 7.91 1.44
C TYR A 216 17.33 9.09 1.58
N LYS A 217 18.51 8.98 0.96
CA LYS A 217 19.62 9.91 1.16
C LYS A 217 19.47 11.22 0.39
N HIS A 218 18.65 11.22 -0.65
CA HIS A 218 18.46 12.36 -1.54
C HIS A 218 17.02 12.38 -2.07
N TRP A 219 16.46 13.57 -2.28
CA TRP A 219 15.09 13.73 -2.80
C TRP A 219 14.80 13.02 -4.14
N ARG A 220 15.83 12.70 -4.93
CA ARG A 220 15.69 11.94 -6.18
C ARG A 220 15.28 10.48 -5.95
N GLU A 221 15.51 9.97 -4.75
CA GLU A 221 15.16 8.60 -4.34
C GLU A 221 13.70 8.50 -3.90
N TRP A 222 12.98 9.61 -3.69
CA TRP A 222 11.57 9.60 -3.28
C TRP A 222 10.61 9.23 -4.42
N GLY A 223 11.06 9.40 -5.67
CA GLY A 223 10.27 9.09 -6.86
C GLY A 223 10.81 9.75 -8.11
N SER A 224 10.51 9.18 -9.28
CA SER A 224 11.00 9.70 -10.57
C SER A 224 10.50 11.12 -10.92
N HIS A 225 9.40 11.55 -10.30
CA HIS A 225 8.82 12.89 -10.48
C HIS A 225 9.31 13.90 -9.45
N ALA A 226 10.11 13.49 -8.46
CA ALA A 226 10.70 14.42 -7.53
C ALA A 226 11.61 15.38 -8.30
N GLN A 227 11.39 16.69 -8.12
CA GLN A 227 12.18 17.76 -8.73
C GLN A 227 12.75 18.73 -7.68
N THR A 228 12.26 18.62 -6.46
CA THR A 228 12.54 19.52 -5.34
C THR A 228 12.52 18.71 -4.04
N ALA A 229 13.30 19.17 -3.06
CA ALA A 229 13.30 18.65 -1.70
C ALA A 229 12.14 19.21 -0.84
N GLN A 230 11.22 19.98 -1.44
CA GLN A 230 10.15 20.66 -0.74
C GLN A 230 9.11 19.67 -0.19
N ILE A 231 9.00 19.59 1.13
CA ILE A 231 8.04 18.77 1.87
C ILE A 231 7.55 19.58 3.06
N GLN A 232 6.23 19.68 3.24
CA GLN A 232 5.62 20.50 4.29
C GLN A 232 4.53 19.78 5.09
N SER A 233 4.06 18.62 4.64
CA SER A 233 3.20 17.76 5.45
C SER A 233 3.47 16.28 5.18
N MET A 234 3.23 15.44 6.17
CA MET A 234 3.54 14.01 6.13
C MET A 234 2.49 13.24 6.92
N ARG A 235 2.16 12.02 6.49
CA ARG A 235 1.27 11.12 7.22
C ARG A 235 1.62 9.66 6.98
N ARG A 236 1.13 8.78 7.82
CA ARG A 236 1.23 7.32 7.65
C ARG A 236 0.18 6.83 6.65
N VAL A 237 0.54 5.78 5.91
CA VAL A 237 -0.37 5.06 5.01
C VAL A 237 -1.27 4.14 5.80
N GLN A 238 -2.59 4.23 5.57
CA GLN A 238 -3.65 3.44 6.20
C GLN A 238 -4.09 2.27 5.31
N GLU A 239 -4.24 1.09 5.90
CA GLU A 239 -4.76 -0.14 5.25
C GLU A 239 -6.23 -0.43 5.61
#